data_AF-K1HHF3-F1
#
_entry.id   AF-K1HHF3-F1
#
_cell.length_a   1.000
_cell.length_b   1.000
_cell.length_c   1.000
_cell.angle_alpha   90.00
_cell.angle_beta   90.00
_cell.angle_gamma   90.00
#
_symmetry.space_group_name_H-M   'P 1'
#
loop_
_entity.id
_entity.type
_entity.pdbx_description
1 polymer ?
#
loop_
_entity_poly.entity_id
_entity_poly.type
_entity_poly.pdbx_seq_one_letter_code
_entity_poly.pdbx_strand_id
1 'polypeptide(L)'
;MKKIIGFLIFSCLFANSYAVPALNNNDYRLIMSSQNMQNEKEELLDINKASEQDMLGRKISKSYVSKIMEYREITGGFDKLEDLKRIKGIGDATYQKLSKFLKVGSAPTKKVLNINSANELTLKYYGLSKKEIKKIQTYLDKNDRITDNIEFQKLVKKKTYEELKDLINYGGKK
;
A
#
# COMPACT_ATOMS: atom_id res chain seq x y z
N MET A 1 60.67 23.64 -40.08
CA MET A 1 61.13 22.27 -39.74
C MET A 1 60.96 22.03 -38.25
N LYS A 2 60.36 20.89 -37.87
CA LYS A 2 60.42 20.16 -36.57
C LYS A 2 59.97 20.95 -35.31
N LYS A 3 58.77 20.70 -34.79
CA LYS A 3 58.43 19.74 -33.70
C LYS A 3 59.30 19.92 -32.44
N ILE A 4 58.67 20.14 -31.29
CA ILE A 4 58.68 19.20 -30.13
C ILE A 4 57.64 19.66 -29.09
N ILE A 5 56.71 18.75 -28.85
CA ILE A 5 55.78 18.69 -27.72
C ILE A 5 56.58 18.36 -26.45
N GLY A 6 56.43 19.16 -25.40
CA GLY A 6 56.97 18.91 -24.07
C GLY A 6 55.84 18.89 -23.05
N PHE A 7 55.34 17.69 -22.77
CA PHE A 7 54.36 17.38 -21.73
C PHE A 7 55.03 17.59 -20.36
N LEU A 8 54.59 18.58 -19.57
CA LEU A 8 55.05 18.79 -18.19
C LEU A 8 53.92 18.39 -17.25
N ILE A 9 54.01 17.14 -16.79
CA ILE A 9 53.14 16.53 -15.79
C ILE A 9 53.49 17.18 -14.46
N PHE A 10 52.75 18.22 -14.06
CA PHE A 10 52.91 18.80 -12.74
C PHE A 10 52.10 17.95 -11.75
N SER A 11 52.78 16.98 -11.15
CA SER A 11 52.24 16.25 -10.00
C SER A 11 52.09 17.22 -8.83
N CYS A 12 50.86 17.61 -8.52
CA CYS A 12 50.52 18.21 -7.24
C CYS A 12 49.65 17.23 -6.46
N LEU A 13 50.32 16.28 -5.81
CA LEU A 13 49.80 15.61 -4.63
C LEU A 13 49.84 16.64 -3.48
N PHE A 14 48.82 17.46 -3.38
CA PHE A 14 48.50 18.13 -2.12
C PHE A 14 47.34 17.37 -1.48
N ALA A 15 47.69 16.34 -0.71
CA ALA A 15 46.81 15.80 0.32
C ALA A 15 46.73 16.82 1.46
N ASN A 16 45.95 17.89 1.27
CA ASN A 16 45.47 18.64 2.42
C ASN A 16 44.33 17.82 3.05
N SER A 17 44.66 17.11 4.12
CA SER A 17 43.67 16.61 5.07
C SER A 17 43.02 17.80 5.78
N TYR A 18 42.06 18.44 5.12
CA TYR A 18 41.07 19.22 5.84
C TYR A 18 40.14 18.22 6.51
N ALA A 19 40.29 18.06 7.82
CA ALA A 19 39.27 17.41 8.62
C ALA A 19 37.97 18.20 8.43
N VAL A 20 36.99 17.60 7.76
CA VAL A 20 35.64 18.16 7.66
C VAL A 20 35.08 18.13 9.09
N PRO A 21 34.75 19.28 9.71
CA PRO A 21 34.12 19.26 11.03
C PRO A 21 32.80 18.49 10.92
N ALA A 22 32.56 17.58 11.85
CA ALA A 22 31.31 16.83 11.92
C ALA A 22 30.14 17.81 12.07
N LEU A 23 29.34 17.93 11.01
CA LEU A 23 28.15 18.77 10.98
C LEU A 23 27.14 18.24 12.01
N ASN A 24 26.82 19.06 13.02
CA ASN A 24 25.71 18.83 13.93
C ASN A 24 24.41 19.19 13.20
N ASN A 25 23.48 18.22 13.12
CA ASN A 25 22.25 18.32 12.32
C ASN A 25 21.21 19.35 12.81
N ASN A 26 21.52 20.17 13.82
CA ASN A 26 20.55 21.03 14.50
C ASN A 26 20.73 22.53 14.27
N ASP A 27 21.78 22.99 13.57
CA ASP A 27 22.10 24.43 13.48
C ASP A 27 21.58 25.14 12.21
N TYR A 28 20.89 24.43 11.32
CA TYR A 28 20.31 25.00 10.09
C TYR A 28 18.80 24.83 10.02
N ARG A 29 18.07 25.95 10.02
CA ARG A 29 16.66 26.00 9.60
C ARG A 29 16.62 26.14 8.08
N LEU A 30 16.16 25.10 7.39
CA LEU A 30 15.88 25.18 5.96
C LEU A 30 14.72 26.18 5.74
N ILE A 31 15.03 27.37 5.22
CA ILE A 31 14.03 28.34 4.75
C ILE A 31 14.00 28.24 3.23
N MET A 32 13.04 27.48 2.71
CA MET A 32 12.75 27.45 1.27
C MET A 32 12.15 28.81 0.86
N SER A 33 12.66 29.43 -0.20
CA SER A 33 12.08 30.66 -0.74
C SER A 33 10.70 30.36 -1.35
N SER A 34 9.69 31.13 -0.96
CA SER A 34 8.29 30.96 -1.39
C SER A 34 8.07 31.23 -2.89
N GLN A 35 9.09 31.68 -3.61
CA GLN A 35 8.98 32.22 -4.96
C GLN A 35 8.97 31.16 -6.07
N ASN A 36 9.27 29.90 -5.75
CA ASN A 36 9.13 28.76 -6.68
C ASN A 36 7.90 27.87 -6.38
N MET A 37 6.92 28.32 -5.59
CA MET A 37 5.60 27.66 -5.47
C MET A 37 4.73 27.90 -6.71
N GLN A 38 5.22 27.53 -7.89
CA GLN A 38 4.38 27.43 -9.08
C GLN A 38 3.61 26.11 -9.02
N ASN A 39 2.35 26.15 -8.58
CA ASN A 39 1.29 25.16 -8.84
C ASN A 39 1.77 23.71 -9.09
N GLU A 40 2.58 23.14 -8.19
CA GLU A 40 2.73 21.69 -8.16
C GLU A 40 1.39 21.15 -7.67
N LYS A 41 0.59 20.63 -8.60
CA LYS A 41 -0.60 19.87 -8.28
C LYS A 41 -0.14 18.71 -7.40
N GLU A 42 -0.26 18.89 -6.09
CA GLU A 42 0.29 18.01 -5.06
C GLU A 42 -0.02 16.56 -5.43
N GLU A 43 0.99 15.79 -5.85
CA GLU A 43 0.77 14.50 -6.47
C GLU A 43 -0.02 13.59 -5.52
N LEU A 44 -1.02 12.85 -5.99
CA LEU A 44 -1.77 11.92 -5.14
C LEU A 44 -0.83 10.88 -4.55
N LEU A 45 -1.01 10.55 -3.27
CA LEU A 45 -0.24 9.49 -2.61
C LEU A 45 -0.64 8.12 -3.16
N ASP A 46 0.34 7.27 -3.45
CA ASP A 46 0.09 5.86 -3.73
C ASP A 46 -0.33 5.15 -2.43
N ILE A 47 -1.60 4.77 -2.33
CA ILE A 47 -2.18 4.12 -1.15
C ILE A 47 -1.45 2.83 -0.77
N ASN A 48 -0.82 2.15 -1.73
CA ASN A 48 -0.09 0.91 -1.49
C ASN A 48 1.33 1.13 -0.93
N LYS A 49 1.85 2.37 -0.99
CA LYS A 49 3.22 2.71 -0.57
C LYS A 49 3.29 3.78 0.51
N ALA A 50 2.35 4.72 0.55
CA ALA A 50 2.35 5.85 1.46
C ALA A 50 2.48 5.41 2.92
N SER A 51 3.28 6.15 3.69
CA SER A 51 3.40 5.97 5.14
C SER A 51 2.19 6.55 5.88
N GLU A 52 2.04 6.22 7.16
CA GLU A 52 1.04 6.86 8.01
C GLU A 52 1.24 8.38 8.07
N GLN A 53 2.50 8.81 8.16
CA GLN A 53 2.91 10.21 8.22
C GLN A 53 2.50 10.97 6.95
N ASP A 54 2.69 10.35 5.77
CA ASP A 54 2.27 10.94 4.49
C ASP A 54 0.76 11.20 4.47
N MET A 55 -0.02 10.19 4.88
CA MET A 55 -1.48 10.29 4.90
C MET A 55 -2.00 11.31 5.92
N LEU A 56 -1.40 11.34 7.11
CA LEU A 56 -1.71 12.35 8.14
C LEU A 56 -1.35 13.75 7.67
N GLY A 57 -0.22 13.92 6.95
CA GLY A 57 0.19 15.17 6.32
C GLY A 57 -0.83 15.70 5.31
N ARG A 58 -1.53 14.79 4.60
CA ARG A 58 -2.68 15.12 3.72
C ARG A 58 -4.00 15.34 4.46
N LYS A 59 -3.98 15.50 5.78
CA LYS A 59 -5.15 15.72 6.64
C LYS A 59 -6.17 14.56 6.58
N ILE A 60 -5.73 13.36 6.22
CA ILE A 60 -6.56 12.15 6.37
C ILE A 60 -6.62 11.82 7.87
N SER A 61 -7.82 11.58 8.39
CA SER A 61 -7.98 11.35 9.83
C SER A 61 -7.26 10.08 10.27
N LYS A 62 -6.69 10.11 11.49
CA LYS A 62 -5.97 8.97 12.08
C LYS A 62 -6.77 7.66 12.02
N SER A 63 -8.10 7.72 12.22
CA SER A 63 -8.96 6.53 12.14
C SER A 63 -8.99 5.89 10.74
N TYR A 64 -8.98 6.69 9.67
CA TYR A 64 -8.92 6.14 8.32
C TYR A 64 -7.53 5.62 7.99
N VAL A 65 -6.47 6.32 8.40
CA VAL A 65 -5.09 5.87 8.22
C VAL A 65 -4.89 4.50 8.85
N SER A 66 -5.26 4.31 10.13
CA SER A 66 -5.11 3.01 10.80
C SER A 66 -5.85 1.88 10.08
N LYS A 67 -7.06 2.13 9.56
CA LYS A 67 -7.82 1.11 8.80
C LYS A 67 -7.23 0.83 7.42
N ILE A 68 -6.66 1.85 6.76
CA ILE A 68 -5.95 1.67 5.48
C ILE A 68 -4.71 0.79 5.70
N MET A 69 -3.98 1.02 6.79
CA MET A 69 -2.83 0.20 7.16
C MET A 69 -3.23 -1.25 7.48
N GLU A 70 -4.27 -1.44 8.30
CA GLU A 70 -4.85 -2.76 8.60
C GLU A 70 -5.29 -3.50 7.32
N TYR A 71 -5.94 -2.78 6.39
CA TYR A 71 -6.34 -3.35 5.10
C TYR A 71 -5.13 -3.81 4.28
N ARG A 72 -4.06 -2.99 4.18
CA ARG A 72 -2.82 -3.35 3.48
C ARG A 72 -2.15 -4.56 4.11
N GLU A 73 -2.09 -4.60 5.44
CA GLU A 73 -1.49 -5.70 6.18
C GLU A 73 -2.25 -7.01 5.94
N ILE A 74 -3.58 -7.00 5.96
CA ILE A 74 -4.39 -8.21 5.78
C ILE A 74 -4.38 -8.68 4.32
N THR A 75 -4.56 -7.78 3.37
CA THR A 75 -4.83 -8.15 1.97
C THR A 75 -3.61 -8.10 1.06
N GLY A 76 -2.53 -7.45 1.49
CA GLY A 76 -1.37 -7.12 0.66
C GLY A 76 -1.51 -5.82 -0.14
N GLY A 77 -2.65 -5.13 -0.06
CA GLY A 77 -2.88 -3.81 -0.66
C GLY A 77 -4.17 -3.72 -1.49
N PHE A 78 -4.38 -2.55 -2.07
CA PHE A 78 -5.56 -2.16 -2.85
C PHE A 78 -5.32 -2.41 -4.34
N ASP A 79 -6.19 -3.18 -4.98
CA ASP A 79 -6.15 -3.40 -6.45
C ASP A 79 -6.72 -2.19 -7.19
N LYS A 80 -7.75 -1.59 -6.59
CA LYS A 80 -8.40 -0.36 -7.05
C LYS A 80 -8.75 0.51 -5.86
N LEU A 81 -8.83 1.81 -6.09
CA LEU A 81 -9.10 2.76 -5.02
C LEU A 81 -10.48 2.53 -4.38
N GLU A 82 -11.46 2.05 -5.15
CA GLU A 82 -12.81 1.71 -4.68
C GLU A 82 -12.84 0.65 -3.58
N ASP A 83 -11.77 -0.15 -3.43
CA ASP A 83 -11.66 -1.13 -2.35
C ASP A 83 -11.64 -0.48 -0.96
N LEU A 84 -11.34 0.82 -0.86
CA LEU A 84 -11.58 1.64 0.34
C LEU A 84 -13.01 1.46 0.88
N LYS A 85 -14.01 1.26 0.03
CA LYS A 85 -15.41 1.08 0.45
C LYS A 85 -15.68 -0.24 1.19
N ARG A 86 -14.72 -1.17 1.17
CA ARG A 86 -14.76 -2.41 1.97
C ARG A 86 -14.48 -2.13 3.46
N ILE A 87 -13.87 -0.99 3.77
CA ILE A 87 -13.52 -0.58 5.13
C ILE A 87 -14.74 0.05 5.82
N LYS A 88 -15.07 -0.44 7.01
CA LYS A 88 -16.20 0.08 7.81
C LYS A 88 -16.04 1.58 8.09
N GLY A 89 -17.05 2.36 7.70
CA GLY A 89 -17.10 3.81 7.85
C GLY A 89 -16.64 4.59 6.62
N ILE A 90 -16.20 3.90 5.55
CA ILE A 90 -15.89 4.53 4.27
C ILE A 90 -17.04 4.28 3.29
N GLY A 91 -18.07 5.11 3.39
CA GLY A 91 -19.15 5.18 2.38
C GLY A 91 -18.75 6.06 1.19
N ASP A 92 -19.67 6.29 0.26
CA ASP A 92 -19.40 7.08 -0.96
C ASP A 92 -18.87 8.48 -0.66
N ALA A 93 -19.48 9.20 0.30
CA ALA A 93 -19.04 10.54 0.65
C ALA A 93 -17.61 10.58 1.21
N THR A 94 -17.24 9.61 2.03
CA THR A 94 -15.88 9.50 2.57
C THR A 94 -14.90 9.09 1.48
N TYR A 95 -15.28 8.12 0.63
CA TYR A 95 -14.51 7.69 -0.52
C TYR A 95 -14.15 8.88 -1.42
N GLN A 96 -15.14 9.71 -1.79
CA GLN A 96 -14.92 10.90 -2.63
C GLN A 96 -14.01 11.96 -1.98
N LYS A 97 -13.93 11.98 -0.65
CA LYS A 97 -12.97 12.85 0.06
C LYS A 97 -11.56 12.26 -0.01
N LEU A 98 -11.42 10.96 0.25
CA LEU A 98 -10.12 10.28 0.25
C LEU A 98 -9.50 10.18 -1.16
N SER A 99 -10.32 10.04 -2.20
CA SER A 99 -9.85 9.96 -3.59
C SER A 99 -9.19 11.23 -4.12
N LYS A 100 -9.36 12.36 -3.42
CA LYS A 100 -8.65 13.61 -3.70
C LYS A 100 -7.19 13.60 -3.24
N PHE A 101 -6.80 12.63 -2.41
CA PHE A 101 -5.46 12.52 -1.84
C PHE A 101 -4.76 11.22 -2.18
N LEU A 102 -5.51 10.18 -2.55
CA LEU A 102 -5.02 8.82 -2.72
C LEU A 102 -5.26 8.32 -4.16
N LYS A 103 -4.30 7.55 -4.68
CA LYS A 103 -4.41 6.77 -5.91
C LYS A 103 -3.84 5.36 -5.68
N VAL A 104 -4.15 4.42 -6.57
CA VAL A 104 -3.35 3.20 -6.71
C VAL A 104 -2.24 3.51 -7.70
N GLY A 105 -1.02 3.69 -7.20
CA GLY A 105 0.15 4.04 -8.02
C GLY A 105 0.97 2.83 -8.46
N SER A 106 0.81 1.70 -7.77
CA SER A 106 1.48 0.44 -8.08
C SER A 106 0.59 -0.76 -7.76
N ALA A 107 0.76 -1.83 -8.54
CA ALA A 107 0.05 -3.08 -8.29
C ALA A 107 0.48 -3.66 -6.92
N PRO A 108 -0.48 -4.03 -6.05
CA PRO A 108 -0.16 -4.63 -4.76
C PRO A 108 0.37 -6.05 -4.93
N THR A 109 1.10 -6.54 -3.93
CA THR A 109 1.42 -7.97 -3.81
C THR A 109 0.38 -8.61 -2.90
N LYS A 110 -0.67 -9.19 -3.50
CA LYS A 110 -1.81 -9.74 -2.76
C LYS A 110 -1.40 -10.93 -1.87
N LYS A 111 -1.94 -10.96 -0.66
CA LYS A 111 -1.80 -12.09 0.26
C LYS A 111 -2.84 -13.17 -0.03
N VAL A 112 -2.46 -14.42 0.20
CA VAL A 112 -3.36 -15.56 0.11
C VAL A 112 -4.36 -15.55 1.27
N LEU A 113 -5.64 -15.78 0.96
CA LEU A 113 -6.73 -15.91 1.91
C LEU A 113 -6.87 -17.37 2.36
N ASN A 114 -6.61 -17.64 3.64
CA ASN A 114 -6.94 -18.93 4.25
C ASN A 114 -8.45 -18.99 4.56
N ILE A 115 -9.24 -19.60 3.68
CA ILE A 115 -10.71 -19.50 3.73
C ILE A 115 -11.32 -20.15 4.98
N ASN A 116 -10.69 -21.23 5.48
CA ASN A 116 -11.21 -22.02 6.59
C ASN A 116 -10.99 -21.36 7.95
N SER A 117 -10.05 -20.42 8.08
CA SER A 117 -9.68 -19.78 9.35
C SER A 117 -9.84 -18.25 9.34
N ALA A 118 -10.28 -17.66 8.22
CA ALA A 118 -10.43 -16.21 8.10
C ALA A 118 -11.64 -15.70 8.93
N ASN A 119 -11.41 -14.64 9.70
CA ASN A 119 -12.47 -13.96 10.43
C ASN A 119 -13.35 -13.08 9.50
N GLU A 120 -14.49 -12.63 10.01
CA GLU A 120 -15.44 -11.81 9.23
C GLU A 120 -14.81 -10.52 8.66
N LEU A 121 -13.89 -9.87 9.40
CA LEU A 121 -13.22 -8.66 8.94
C LEU A 121 -12.34 -8.94 7.73
N THR A 122 -11.54 -10.00 7.80
CA THR A 122 -10.67 -10.47 6.71
C THR A 122 -11.52 -10.77 5.48
N LEU A 123 -12.59 -11.55 5.63
CA LEU A 123 -13.48 -11.88 4.52
C LEU A 123 -14.11 -10.62 3.88
N LYS A 124 -14.50 -9.62 4.68
CA LYS A 124 -14.99 -8.33 4.15
C LYS A 124 -13.92 -7.60 3.35
N TYR A 125 -12.67 -7.61 3.81
CA TYR A 125 -11.57 -6.93 3.13
C TYR A 125 -11.23 -7.58 1.78
N TYR A 126 -11.36 -8.90 1.69
CA TYR A 126 -11.31 -9.64 0.42
C TYR A 126 -12.55 -9.44 -0.47
N GLY A 127 -13.54 -8.66 -0.04
CA GLY A 127 -14.66 -8.23 -0.87
C GLY A 127 -15.90 -9.12 -0.77
N LEU A 128 -15.92 -10.09 0.14
CA LEU A 128 -17.08 -10.95 0.35
C LEU A 128 -18.22 -10.14 0.98
N SER A 129 -19.42 -10.26 0.40
CA SER A 129 -20.60 -9.63 0.96
C SER A 129 -21.05 -10.32 2.25
N LYS A 130 -21.79 -9.61 3.11
CA LYS A 130 -22.38 -10.19 4.33
C LYS A 130 -23.14 -11.50 4.08
N LYS A 131 -23.82 -11.62 2.93
CA LYS A 131 -24.56 -12.84 2.55
C LYS A 131 -23.62 -14.00 2.23
N GLU A 132 -22.53 -13.75 1.51
CA GLU A 132 -21.52 -14.77 1.18
C GLU A 132 -20.76 -15.22 2.43
N ILE A 133 -20.37 -14.28 3.30
CA ILE A 133 -19.74 -14.58 4.59
C ILE A 133 -20.63 -15.51 5.42
N LYS A 134 -21.92 -15.19 5.55
CA LYS A 134 -22.87 -16.04 6.27
C LYS A 134 -22.96 -17.45 5.68
N LYS A 135 -23.00 -17.57 4.34
CA LYS A 135 -23.00 -18.87 3.66
C LYS A 135 -21.74 -19.68 3.98
N ILE A 136 -20.57 -19.05 3.91
CA ILE A 136 -19.28 -19.68 4.25
C ILE A 136 -19.28 -20.16 5.69
N GLN A 137 -19.66 -19.31 6.65
CA GLN A 137 -19.73 -19.67 8.07
C GLN A 137 -20.66 -20.87 8.30
N THR A 138 -21.89 -20.82 7.78
CA THR A 138 -22.85 -21.92 7.89
C THR A 138 -22.36 -23.21 7.23
N TYR A 139 -21.61 -23.11 6.12
CA TYR A 139 -21.02 -24.27 5.49
C TYR A 139 -19.92 -24.88 6.36
N LEU A 140 -19.02 -24.06 6.92
CA LEU A 140 -17.96 -24.49 7.83
C LEU A 140 -18.50 -25.07 9.14
N ASP A 141 -19.62 -24.56 9.66
CA ASP A 141 -20.30 -25.12 10.83
C ASP A 141 -20.84 -26.55 10.59
N LYS A 142 -21.15 -26.89 9.34
CA LYS A 142 -21.76 -28.17 8.96
C LYS A 142 -20.75 -29.21 8.44
N ASN A 143 -19.69 -28.76 7.77
CA ASN A 143 -18.78 -29.62 7.01
C ASN A 143 -17.32 -29.51 7.50
N ASP A 144 -17.07 -28.77 8.58
CA ASP A 144 -15.76 -28.43 9.19
C ASP A 144 -14.78 -27.64 8.32
N ARG A 145 -14.81 -27.77 7.00
CA ARG A 145 -13.89 -27.09 6.07
C ARG A 145 -14.46 -27.00 4.66
N ILE A 146 -13.99 -26.00 3.93
CA ILE A 146 -14.08 -25.90 2.47
C ILE A 146 -12.78 -26.49 1.93
N THR A 147 -12.89 -27.50 1.09
CA THR A 147 -11.75 -28.33 0.65
C THR A 147 -11.23 -27.96 -0.72
N ASP A 148 -12.07 -27.34 -1.56
CA ASP A 148 -11.70 -27.04 -2.94
C ASP A 148 -12.42 -25.80 -3.53
N ASN A 149 -12.04 -25.48 -4.76
CA ASN A 149 -12.59 -24.35 -5.51
C ASN A 149 -14.05 -24.55 -5.94
N ILE A 150 -14.53 -25.79 -6.07
CA ILE A 150 -15.90 -26.11 -6.50
C ILE A 150 -16.87 -25.88 -5.34
N GLU A 151 -16.47 -26.22 -4.13
CA GLU A 151 -17.21 -25.90 -2.90
C GLU A 151 -17.30 -24.38 -2.70
N PHE A 152 -16.17 -23.68 -2.81
CA PHE A 152 -16.15 -22.21 -2.72
C PHE A 152 -17.01 -21.56 -3.82
N GLN A 153 -16.86 -22.03 -5.06
CA GLN A 153 -17.83 -22.09 -6.15
C GLN A 153 -19.28 -21.77 -5.75
N LYS A 154 -19.84 -22.73 -5.01
CA LYS A 154 -21.26 -22.80 -4.66
C LYS A 154 -21.66 -21.78 -3.59
N LEU A 155 -20.70 -21.24 -2.84
CA LEU A 155 -20.94 -20.37 -1.70
C LEU A 155 -20.94 -18.88 -2.07
N VAL A 156 -20.23 -18.51 -3.13
CA VAL A 156 -20.05 -17.11 -3.54
C VAL A 156 -20.69 -16.80 -4.90
N LYS A 157 -20.81 -15.50 -5.22
CA LYS A 157 -21.23 -15.07 -6.55
C LYS A 157 -20.11 -15.34 -7.55
N LYS A 158 -20.47 -15.57 -8.82
CA LYS A 158 -19.50 -15.75 -9.93
C LYS A 158 -18.40 -14.68 -9.93
N LYS A 159 -18.78 -13.40 -9.81
CA LYS A 159 -17.81 -12.30 -9.75
C LYS A 159 -16.78 -12.47 -8.62
N THR A 160 -17.25 -12.75 -7.41
CA THR A 160 -16.40 -12.98 -6.23
C THR A 160 -15.48 -14.17 -6.44
N TYR A 161 -15.98 -15.24 -7.05
CA TYR A 161 -15.18 -16.42 -7.39
C TYR A 161 -14.04 -16.05 -8.36
N GLU A 162 -14.36 -15.38 -9.47
CA GLU A 162 -13.34 -15.00 -10.46
C GLU A 162 -12.27 -14.08 -9.87
N GLU A 163 -12.64 -13.18 -8.96
CA GLU A 163 -11.70 -12.26 -8.30
C GLU A 163 -10.77 -12.98 -7.28
N LEU A 164 -11.18 -14.13 -6.73
CA LEU A 164 -10.49 -14.76 -5.60
C LEU A 164 -9.96 -16.18 -5.86
N LYS A 165 -10.34 -16.85 -6.95
CA LYS A 165 -10.01 -18.27 -7.20
C LYS A 165 -8.52 -18.59 -7.11
N ASP A 166 -7.65 -17.66 -7.52
CA ASP A 166 -6.20 -17.84 -7.51
C ASP A 166 -5.53 -17.33 -6.20
N LEU A 167 -6.33 -16.79 -5.28
CA LEU A 167 -5.88 -16.20 -4.01
C LEU A 167 -6.38 -16.97 -2.78
N ILE A 168 -7.02 -18.13 -2.95
CA ILE A 168 -7.55 -18.91 -1.82
C ILE A 168 -6.67 -20.10 -1.51
N ASN A 169 -6.35 -20.24 -0.23
CA ASN A 169 -5.83 -21.48 0.33
C ASN A 169 -6.96 -22.24 1.05
N TYR A 170 -7.17 -23.48 0.63
CA TYR A 170 -8.14 -24.42 1.19
C TYR A 170 -7.56 -25.29 2.32
N GLY A 171 -6.26 -25.14 2.62
CA GLY A 171 -5.61 -25.83 3.72
C GLY A 171 -6.09 -25.36 5.10
N GLY A 172 -5.73 -26.13 6.12
CA GLY A 172 -6.08 -25.85 7.52
C GLY A 172 -7.48 -26.35 7.92
N LYS A 173 -7.75 -26.30 9.23
CA LYS A 173 -9.07 -26.55 9.81
C LYS A 173 -9.61 -25.25 10.40
N LYS A 174 -10.93 -25.19 10.56
CA LYS A 174 -11.62 -24.13 11.28
C LYS A 174 -11.13 -24.01 12.72
#